data_AF-A0A9W9AD00-F1
#
_entry.id   AF-A0A9W9AD00-F1
#
_cell.length_a   1.000
_cell.length_b   1.000
_cell.length_c   1.000
_cell.angle_alpha   90.00
_cell.angle_beta   90.00
_cell.angle_gamma   90.00
#
_symmetry.space_group_name_H-M   'P 1'
#
loop_
_entity.id
_entity.type
_entity.pdbx_description
1 polymer ?
#
loop_
_entity_poly.entity_id
_entity_poly.type
_entity_poly.pdbx_seq_one_letter_code
_entity_poly.pdbx_strand_id
1 'polypeptide(L)'
;MSPSPDITVTKEEADLLCLELDSIKMRGVDCSKPVIKWSHCGLLANYLVIKKLNHTVPTSIQAQAIPAIMSGRDVIGVAETG
;
A
#
# COMPACT_ATOMS: atom_id res chain seq x y z
N MET A 1 -5.78 17.31 -16.33
CA MET A 1 -5.67 16.09 -15.52
C MET A 1 -6.55 16.31 -14.30
N SER A 2 -7.78 15.82 -14.31
CA SER A 2 -8.65 15.92 -13.13
C SER A 2 -8.00 15.15 -11.98
N PRO A 3 -7.88 15.74 -10.77
CA PRO A 3 -7.38 14.99 -9.63
C PRO A 3 -8.30 13.79 -9.43
N SER A 4 -7.71 12.60 -9.33
CA SER A 4 -8.41 11.40 -8.88
C SER A 4 -9.17 11.75 -7.59
N PRO A 5 -10.40 11.24 -7.38
CA PRO A 5 -11.14 11.54 -6.16
C PRO A 5 -10.25 11.18 -4.97
N ASP A 6 -9.93 12.16 -4.13
CA ASP A 6 -9.21 11.97 -2.89
C ASP A 6 -10.01 10.99 -2.05
N ILE A 7 -9.65 9.70 -2.12
CA ILE A 7 -10.08 8.68 -1.17
C ILE A 7 -9.47 9.10 0.16
N THR A 8 -10.20 9.97 0.85
CA THR A 8 -9.79 10.53 2.12
C THR A 8 -10.11 9.47 3.16
N VAL A 9 -9.32 8.39 3.15
CA VAL A 9 -9.41 7.30 4.14
C VAL A 9 -9.25 7.93 5.51
N THR A 10 -10.19 7.74 6.42
CA THR A 10 -10.06 8.33 7.77
C THR A 10 -8.93 7.66 8.55
N LYS A 11 -8.59 8.22 9.72
CA LYS A 11 -7.57 7.59 10.57
C LYS A 11 -8.08 6.24 11.07
N GLU A 12 -9.35 6.17 11.42
CA GLU A 12 -10.02 4.99 11.94
C GLU A 12 -10.08 3.88 10.88
N GLU A 13 -10.42 4.24 9.64
CA GLU A 13 -10.42 3.29 8.52
C GLU A 13 -9.00 2.78 8.22
N ALA A 14 -7.98 3.65 8.31
CA ALA A 14 -6.59 3.24 8.12
C ALA A 14 -6.13 2.29 9.24
N ASP A 15 -6.54 2.54 10.49
CA ASP A 15 -6.22 1.67 11.62
C ASP A 15 -6.91 0.30 11.49
N LEU A 16 -8.17 0.26 11.05
CA LEU A 16 -8.88 -0.98 10.73
C LEU A 16 -8.19 -1.76 9.60
N LEU A 17 -7.79 -1.07 8.53
CA LEU A 17 -7.05 -1.67 7.43
C LEU A 17 -5.71 -2.27 7.88
N CYS A 18 -5.00 -1.60 8.81
CA CYS A 18 -3.77 -2.15 9.37
C CYS A 18 -4.02 -3.44 10.16
N LEU A 19 -5.14 -3.53 10.89
CA LEU A 19 -5.54 -4.74 11.60
C LEU A 19 -5.84 -5.89 10.63
N GLU A 20 -6.59 -5.61 9.56
CA GLU A 20 -6.94 -6.60 8.52
C GLU A 20 -5.72 -7.12 7.76
N LEU A 21 -4.71 -6.27 7.55
CA LEU A 21 -3.47 -6.62 6.86
C LEU A 21 -2.42 -7.21 7.82
N ASP A 22 -2.76 -8.26 8.56
CA ASP A 22 -1.86 -8.94 9.50
C ASP A 22 -1.35 -8.05 10.64
N SER A 23 -2.15 -7.09 11.08
CA SER A 23 -1.78 -6.17 12.17
C SER A 23 -0.46 -5.42 11.91
N ILE A 24 -0.36 -4.77 10.74
CA ILE A 24 0.79 -3.94 10.36
C ILE A 24 1.08 -2.92 11.45
N LYS A 25 2.35 -2.84 11.88
CA LYS A 25 2.83 -1.83 12.80
C LYS A 25 3.66 -0.81 12.03
N MET A 26 3.19 0.42 11.97
CA MET A 26 3.90 1.54 11.36
C MET A 26 4.61 2.38 12.42
N ARG A 27 5.83 2.80 12.11
CA ARG A 27 6.59 3.78 12.90
C ARG A 27 7.19 4.81 11.96
N GLY A 28 7.10 6.09 12.32
CA GLY A 28 7.60 7.21 11.53
C GLY A 28 6.66 8.41 11.58
N VAL A 29 7.05 9.50 10.93
CA VAL A 29 6.24 10.70 10.76
C VAL A 29 5.46 10.58 9.45
N ASP A 30 4.16 10.90 9.49
CA ASP A 30 3.26 10.92 8.34
C ASP A 30 3.27 9.65 7.48
N CYS A 31 3.37 8.46 8.10
CA CYS A 31 3.35 7.19 7.39
C CYS A 31 2.18 7.10 6.39
N SER A 32 2.46 6.58 5.20
CA SER A 32 1.44 6.43 4.15
C SER A 32 0.40 5.45 4.64
N LYS A 33 -0.85 5.65 4.25
CA LYS A 33 -1.90 4.69 4.56
C LYS A 33 -1.70 3.44 3.69
N PRO A 34 -2.00 2.23 4.22
CA PRO A 34 -1.97 1.02 3.42
C PRO A 34 -2.93 1.09 2.24
N VAL A 35 -2.60 0.40 1.15
CA VAL A 35 -3.47 0.28 -0.04
C VAL A 35 -3.84 -1.18 -0.32
N ILE A 36 -5.12 -1.44 -0.58
CA ILE A 36 -5.66 -2.79 -0.83
C ILE A 36 -5.85 -3.11 -2.33
N LYS A 37 -5.54 -2.16 -3.22
CA LYS A 37 -5.66 -2.34 -4.68
C LYS A 37 -4.36 -1.96 -5.37
N TRP A 38 -3.92 -2.79 -6.31
CA TRP A 38 -2.76 -2.51 -7.16
C TRP A 38 -2.87 -1.19 -7.93
N SER A 39 -4.09 -0.80 -8.33
CA SER A 39 -4.36 0.46 -9.02
C SER A 39 -4.02 1.70 -8.17
N HIS A 40 -3.99 1.58 -6.85
CA HIS A 40 -3.65 2.68 -5.93
C HIS A 40 -2.14 2.75 -5.63
N CYS A 41 -1.35 1.80 -6.12
CA CYS A 41 0.09 1.72 -5.88
C CYS A 41 0.93 2.59 -6.84
N GLY A 42 0.33 3.25 -7.84
CA GLY A 42 1.08 4.03 -8.84
C GLY A 42 1.88 3.19 -9.86
N LEU A 43 1.64 1.87 -9.94
CA LEU A 43 2.44 0.92 -10.73
C LEU A 43 1.94 0.73 -12.18
N LEU A 44 1.73 1.82 -12.94
CA LEU A 44 1.12 1.73 -14.28
C LEU A 44 1.90 0.84 -15.26
N ALA A 45 3.23 0.96 -15.29
CA ALA A 45 4.08 0.17 -16.19
C ALA A 45 4.06 -1.33 -15.86
N ASN A 46 3.91 -1.67 -14.57
CA ASN A 46 4.03 -3.05 -14.06
C ASN A 46 2.68 -3.74 -13.87
N TYR A 47 1.57 -3.00 -13.97
CA TYR A 47 0.22 -3.53 -13.74
C TYR A 47 -0.13 -4.74 -14.60
N LEU A 48 0.30 -4.74 -15.87
CA LEU A 48 0.09 -5.88 -16.78
C LEU A 48 0.83 -7.14 -16.32
N VAL A 49 2.01 -7.00 -15.73
CA VAL A 49 2.79 -8.12 -15.21
C VAL A 49 2.13 -8.70 -13.96
N ILE A 50 1.72 -7.84 -13.02
CA ILE A 50 0.98 -8.24 -11.81
C ILE A 50 -0.25 -9.05 -12.16
N LYS A 51 -1.02 -8.58 -13.17
CA LYS A 51 -2.20 -9.30 -13.66
C LYS A 51 -1.86 -10.64 -14.30
N LYS A 52 -0.80 -10.71 -15.11
CA LYS A 52 -0.34 -11.98 -15.73
C LYS A 52 0.10 -13.02 -14.70
N LEU A 53 0.65 -12.58 -13.57
CA LEU A 53 1.06 -13.43 -12.46
C LEU A 53 -0.09 -13.80 -11.50
N ASN A 54 -1.32 -13.35 -11.80
CA ASN A 54 -2.51 -13.58 -10.97
C ASN A 54 -2.40 -13.06 -9.53
N HIS A 55 -1.60 -12.03 -9.30
CA HIS A 55 -1.59 -11.33 -8.01
C HIS A 55 -2.82 -10.42 -7.90
N THR A 56 -3.83 -10.87 -7.19
CA THR A 56 -5.14 -10.19 -7.10
C THR A 56 -5.09 -8.95 -6.20
N VAL A 57 -4.38 -9.05 -5.07
CA VAL A 57 -4.20 -7.98 -4.08
C VAL A 57 -2.74 -7.92 -3.63
N PRO A 58 -2.24 -6.75 -3.21
CA PRO A 58 -0.92 -6.66 -2.58
C PRO A 58 -0.91 -7.42 -1.25
N THR A 59 0.23 -8.03 -0.91
CA THR A 59 0.46 -8.56 0.43
C THR A 59 0.56 -7.42 1.45
N SER A 60 0.44 -7.72 2.74
CA SER A 60 0.46 -6.72 3.82
C SER A 60 1.70 -5.81 3.77
N ILE A 61 2.89 -6.38 3.53
CA ILE A 61 4.11 -5.57 3.38
C ILE A 61 4.11 -4.72 2.11
N GLN A 62 3.55 -5.22 1.00
CA GLN A 62 3.44 -4.49 -0.26
C GLN A 62 2.43 -3.34 -0.18
N ALA A 63 1.28 -3.60 0.44
CA ALA A 63 0.21 -2.63 0.68
C ALA A 63 0.70 -1.39 1.42
N GLN A 64 1.68 -1.56 2.32
CA GLN A 64 2.26 -0.47 3.09
C GLN A 64 3.52 0.13 2.46
N ALA A 65 4.45 -0.71 1.98
CA ALA A 65 5.76 -0.26 1.54
C ALA A 65 5.71 0.43 0.17
N ILE A 66 4.94 -0.09 -0.78
CA ILE A 66 4.88 0.46 -2.14
C ILE A 66 4.44 1.94 -2.13
N PRO A 67 3.32 2.35 -1.49
CA PRO A 67 2.94 3.75 -1.47
C PRO A 67 3.99 4.65 -0.77
N ALA A 68 4.67 4.15 0.26
CA ALA A 68 5.74 4.90 0.93
C ALA A 68 6.96 5.11 0.00
N ILE A 69 7.39 4.07 -0.71
CA ILE A 69 8.50 4.13 -1.66
C ILE A 69 8.13 5.05 -2.84
N MET A 70 6.91 4.94 -3.35
CA MET A 70 6.42 5.79 -4.44
C MET A 70 6.27 7.27 -4.04
N SER A 71 6.11 7.57 -2.75
CA SER A 71 6.19 8.93 -2.21
C SER A 71 7.63 9.44 -2.01
N GLY A 72 8.65 8.67 -2.40
CA GLY A 72 10.06 9.06 -2.30
C GLY A 72 10.65 8.95 -0.89
N ARG A 73 10.09 8.10 -0.02
CA ARG A 73 10.59 7.91 1.34
C ARG A 73 11.49 6.70 1.46
N ASP A 74 12.46 6.81 2.36
CA ASP A 74 13.22 5.67 2.84
C ASP A 74 12.33 4.79 3.73
N VAL A 75 12.39 3.47 3.50
CA VAL A 75 11.54 2.49 4.18
C VAL A 75 12.38 1.36 4.73
N ILE A 76 12.18 1.02 6.00
CA ILE A 76 12.65 -0.23 6.59
C ILE A 76 11.43 -1.15 6.74
N GLY A 77 11.38 -2.21 5.93
CA GLY A 77 10.33 -3.21 5.97
C GLY A 77 10.80 -4.48 6.68
N VAL A 78 10.00 -4.98 7.62
CA VAL A 78 10.21 -6.29 8.26
C VAL A 78 8.96 -7.13 7.97
N ALA A 79 9.15 -8.26 7.30
CA ALA A 79 8.09 -9.19 6.94
C ALA A 79 8.61 -10.63 7.01
N GLU A 80 7.71 -11.58 7.18
CA GLU A 80 8.04 -13.01 7.11
C GLU A 80 8.45 -13.41 5.68
N THR A 81 9.19 -14.51 5.57
CA THR A 81 9.48 -15.09 4.26
C THR A 81 8.19 -15.71 3.70
N GLY A 82 7.81 -15.28 2.49
CA GLY A 82 6.69 -15.82 1.74
C GLY A 82 7.11 -16.92 0.77
#